data_AF-A0A7X7N3A9-F1
#
_entry.id   AF-A0A7X7N3A9-F1
#
_cell.length_a   1.000
_cell.length_b   1.000
_cell.length_c   1.000
_cell.angle_alpha   90.00
_cell.angle_beta   90.00
_cell.angle_gamma   90.00
#
_symmetry.space_group_name_H-M   'P 1'
#
loop_
_entity.id
_entity.type
_entity.pdbx_description
1 polymer ?
#
loop_
_entity_poly.entity_id
_entity_poly.type
_entity_poly.pdbx_seq_one_letter_code
_entity_poly.pdbx_strand_id
1 'polypeptide(L)'
;MSQGGQQRPEWQQRPDKQQMSGKQAAKKRSALPRILLTIVGIILILFTLSDLSLFLFGKLTSADVSVRRFGGSDESLGDNLRYQWSVDWVFQVDGQEYQGHATQIGDPNGVDVSNEIRYFTFAPWINNLKSSTDPNPLHIIPLALGVFVILAMNKKPAKPSVSYKGKSEKQVLDSMSDYDDSVEEYYHDK
;
A
#
# COMPACT_ATOMS: atom_id res chain seq x y z
N MET A 1 39.58 75.96 -28.80
CA MET A 1 40.65 74.99 -28.45
C MET A 1 39.94 73.74 -27.95
N SER A 2 39.87 72.66 -28.76
CA SER A 2 40.73 71.44 -28.63
C SER A 2 40.55 70.76 -27.27
N GLN A 3 40.15 69.49 -27.09
CA GLN A 3 39.95 68.31 -27.94
C GLN A 3 38.94 67.38 -27.22
N GLY A 4 38.24 66.50 -27.95
CA GLY A 4 38.49 65.06 -27.88
C GLY A 4 37.59 64.40 -26.81
N GLY A 5 36.56 63.63 -27.12
CA GLY A 5 36.52 62.53 -28.07
C GLY A 5 36.66 61.22 -27.30
N GLN A 6 35.55 60.50 -27.10
CA GLN A 6 35.56 59.04 -26.99
C GLN A 6 34.15 58.48 -27.19
N GLN A 7 33.85 58.17 -28.45
CA GLN A 7 32.85 57.18 -28.82
C GLN A 7 33.26 55.82 -28.22
N ARG A 8 32.37 55.13 -27.51
CA ARG A 8 32.53 53.70 -27.21
C ARG A 8 31.74 52.89 -28.24
N PRO A 9 32.38 51.94 -28.96
CA PRO A 9 31.75 51.20 -30.05
C PRO A 9 30.87 50.04 -29.59
N GLU A 10 29.93 49.78 -30.50
CA GLU A 10 28.76 48.93 -30.53
C GLU A 10 29.07 47.46 -30.82
N TRP A 11 29.86 46.74 -30.01
CA TRP A 11 30.09 45.29 -30.25
C TRP A 11 30.30 44.43 -29.00
N GLN A 12 29.43 44.52 -28.01
CA GLN A 12 29.25 43.37 -27.09
C GLN A 12 27.85 43.31 -26.47
N GLN A 13 26.86 43.35 -27.36
CA GLN A 13 25.64 42.57 -27.13
C GLN A 13 26.05 41.09 -27.11
N ARG A 14 25.88 40.44 -25.97
CA ARG A 14 25.74 38.98 -25.91
C ARG A 14 24.39 38.62 -25.32
N PRO A 15 23.82 37.51 -25.79
CA PRO A 15 22.39 37.35 -25.95
C PRO A 15 21.75 36.89 -24.64
N ASP A 16 20.51 37.35 -24.47
CA ASP A 16 19.38 36.54 -24.01
C ASP A 16 19.46 36.00 -22.57
N LYS A 17 18.92 36.82 -21.66
CA LYS A 17 18.44 36.41 -20.34
C LYS A 17 17.19 35.50 -20.42
N GLN A 18 17.19 34.48 -21.27
CA GLN A 18 16.10 33.52 -21.34
C GLN A 18 16.64 32.11 -21.56
N GLN A 19 16.13 31.17 -20.76
CA GLN A 19 16.38 29.73 -20.82
C GLN A 19 17.76 29.35 -20.24
N MET A 20 17.88 29.06 -18.95
CA MET A 20 17.47 27.77 -18.41
C MET A 20 16.85 27.91 -17.01
N SER A 21 15.69 28.56 -16.92
CA SER A 21 14.65 28.13 -15.98
C SER A 21 14.05 26.85 -16.55
N GLY A 22 14.87 25.79 -16.61
CA GLY A 22 14.39 24.43 -16.69
C GLY A 22 13.71 24.17 -15.36
N LYS A 23 12.46 24.61 -15.25
CA LYS A 23 11.54 24.24 -14.19
C LYS A 23 11.72 22.75 -14.00
N GLN A 24 12.42 22.38 -12.93
CA GLN A 24 12.37 21.03 -12.44
C GLN A 24 10.89 20.82 -12.18
N ALA A 25 10.23 20.14 -13.11
CA ALA A 25 8.85 19.74 -12.96
C ALA A 25 8.87 18.85 -11.73
N ALA A 26 8.59 19.45 -10.57
CA ALA A 26 8.40 18.76 -9.32
C ALA A 26 7.33 17.72 -9.63
N LYS A 27 7.77 16.48 -9.85
CA LYS A 27 6.92 15.36 -10.23
C LYS A 27 5.93 15.23 -9.08
N LYS A 28 4.75 15.83 -9.24
CA LYS A 28 3.69 15.88 -8.24
C LYS A 28 3.37 14.42 -7.99
N ARG A 29 3.91 13.85 -6.91
CA ARG A 29 3.70 12.43 -6.55
C ARG A 29 2.20 12.28 -6.38
N SER A 30 1.55 11.70 -7.38
CA SER A 30 0.10 11.54 -7.37
C SER A 30 -0.26 10.69 -6.16
N ALA A 31 -1.38 10.99 -5.51
CA ALA A 31 -1.88 10.16 -4.41
C ALA A 31 -2.40 8.80 -4.91
N LEU A 32 -2.62 8.67 -6.22
CA LEU A 32 -3.12 7.47 -6.90
C LEU A 32 -2.40 6.16 -6.51
N PRO A 33 -1.05 6.05 -6.58
CA PRO A 33 -0.36 4.83 -6.17
C PRO A 33 -0.58 4.47 -4.70
N ARG A 34 -0.74 5.45 -3.80
CA ARG A 34 -1.01 5.19 -2.39
C ARG A 34 -2.42 4.63 -2.20
N ILE A 35 -3.41 5.21 -2.87
CA ILE A 35 -4.80 4.74 -2.82
C ILE A 35 -4.89 3.30 -3.36
N LEU A 36 -4.24 3.03 -4.50
CA LEU A 36 -4.23 1.70 -5.09
C LEU A 36 -3.60 0.66 -4.15
N LEU A 37 -2.46 0.97 -3.52
CA LEU A 37 -1.82 0.08 -2.54
C LEU A 37 -2.68 -0.13 -1.30
N THR A 38 -3.38 0.90 -0.81
CA THR A 38 -4.33 0.74 0.30
C THR A 38 -5.47 -0.20 -0.07
N ILE A 39 -6.03 -0.09 -1.28
CA ILE A 39 -7.07 -1.00 -1.77
C ILE A 39 -6.54 -2.44 -1.81
N VAL A 40 -5.34 -2.66 -2.34
CA VAL A 40 -4.70 -3.99 -2.36
C VAL A 40 -4.55 -4.55 -0.94
N GLY A 41 -4.08 -3.72 0.01
CA GLY A 41 -3.95 -4.12 1.41
C GLY A 41 -5.29 -4.52 2.03
N ILE A 42 -6.37 -3.78 1.76
CA ILE A 42 -7.73 -4.11 2.21
C ILE A 42 -8.18 -5.45 1.62
N ILE A 43 -7.97 -5.68 0.32
CA ILE A 43 -8.36 -6.93 -0.34
C ILE A 43 -7.66 -8.14 0.31
N LEU A 44 -6.36 -8.03 0.59
CA LEU A 44 -5.60 -9.10 1.27
C LEU A 44 -6.17 -9.43 2.65
N ILE A 45 -6.53 -8.39 3.41
CA ILE A 45 -7.16 -8.56 4.73
C ILE A 45 -8.53 -9.20 4.59
N LEU A 46 -9.38 -8.72 3.68
CA LEU A 46 -10.72 -9.27 3.48
C LEU A 46 -10.69 -10.73 3.03
N PHE A 47 -9.74 -11.12 2.17
CA PHE A 47 -9.56 -12.49 1.71
C PHE A 47 -9.28 -13.46 2.87
N THR A 48 -8.41 -13.06 3.81
CA THR A 48 -8.13 -13.90 4.99
C THR A 48 -9.27 -13.91 6.00
N LEU A 49 -9.92 -12.75 6.18
CA LEU A 49 -11.06 -12.63 7.08
C LEU A 49 -12.27 -13.40 6.59
N SER A 50 -12.49 -13.57 5.28
CA SER A 50 -13.63 -14.35 4.78
C SER A 50 -13.54 -15.82 5.20
N ASP A 51 -12.37 -16.45 5.02
CA ASP A 51 -12.16 -17.85 5.39
C ASP A 51 -12.22 -18.04 6.92
N LEU A 52 -11.61 -17.13 7.67
CA LEU A 52 -11.67 -17.15 9.14
C LEU A 52 -13.10 -16.93 9.65
N SER A 53 -13.86 -16.05 9.02
CA SER A 53 -15.27 -15.82 9.38
C SER A 53 -16.12 -17.04 9.05
N LEU A 54 -15.87 -17.72 7.92
CA LEU A 54 -16.52 -18.99 7.58
C LEU A 54 -16.17 -20.08 8.57
N PHE A 55 -14.94 -20.13 9.08
CA PHE A 55 -14.56 -21.07 10.11
C PHE A 55 -15.33 -20.85 11.42
N LEU A 56 -15.49 -19.59 11.85
CA LEU A 56 -16.12 -19.23 13.12
C LEU A 56 -17.65 -19.28 13.08
N PHE A 57 -18.26 -18.79 11.99
CA PHE A 57 -19.71 -18.60 11.89
C PHE A 57 -20.37 -19.40 10.77
N GLY A 58 -19.59 -20.09 9.94
CA GLY A 58 -20.11 -20.89 8.84
C GLY A 58 -20.71 -22.20 9.33
N LYS A 59 -21.80 -22.60 8.66
CA LYS A 59 -22.45 -23.89 8.87
C LYS A 59 -21.81 -24.95 7.99
N LEU A 60 -21.64 -26.16 8.52
CA LEU A 60 -21.13 -27.31 7.78
C LEU A 60 -22.26 -28.01 7.02
N THR A 61 -21.98 -28.39 5.77
CA THR A 61 -22.81 -29.30 4.99
C THR A 61 -21.93 -30.16 4.08
N SER A 62 -22.47 -31.32 3.67
CA SER A 62 -21.84 -32.14 2.63
C SER A 62 -22.06 -31.51 1.25
N ALA A 63 -21.04 -31.63 0.40
CA ALA A 63 -21.07 -31.21 -0.99
C ALA A 63 -20.62 -32.38 -1.89
N ASP A 64 -21.07 -32.35 -3.15
CA ASP A 64 -20.49 -33.18 -4.19
C ASP A 64 -19.22 -32.48 -4.71
N VAL A 65 -18.07 -33.14 -4.60
CA VAL A 65 -16.75 -32.55 -4.90
C VAL A 65 -16.13 -33.28 -6.07
N SER A 66 -15.81 -32.51 -7.11
CA SER A 66 -15.11 -32.97 -8.30
C SER A 66 -13.69 -32.44 -8.32
N VAL A 67 -12.73 -33.35 -8.42
CA VAL A 67 -11.30 -33.03 -8.45
C VAL A 67 -10.75 -33.44 -9.80
N ARG A 68 -10.13 -32.49 -10.50
CA ARG A 68 -9.49 -32.74 -11.79
C ARG A 68 -8.13 -32.06 -11.86
N ARG A 69 -7.14 -32.76 -12.38
CA ARG A 69 -5.84 -32.16 -12.66
C ARG A 69 -5.95 -31.21 -13.86
N PHE A 70 -5.36 -30.03 -13.77
CA PHE A 70 -5.28 -29.11 -14.90
C PHE A 70 -3.87 -28.52 -15.03
N GLY A 71 -3.44 -28.30 -16.28
CA GLY A 71 -2.09 -27.82 -16.58
C GLY A 71 -1.03 -28.91 -16.68
N GLY A 72 0.22 -28.48 -16.87
CA GLY A 72 1.40 -29.32 -16.93
C GLY A 72 2.10 -29.45 -15.58
N SER A 73 3.16 -30.24 -15.54
CA SER A 73 4.02 -30.35 -14.38
C SER A 73 4.91 -29.11 -14.22
N ASP A 74 4.94 -28.52 -13.02
CA ASP A 74 5.85 -27.43 -12.68
C ASP A 74 7.13 -27.98 -12.04
N GLU A 75 8.19 -28.13 -12.84
CA GLU A 75 9.48 -28.67 -12.39
C GLU A 75 10.21 -27.78 -11.36
N SER A 76 9.76 -26.53 -11.16
CA SER A 76 10.30 -25.67 -10.10
C SER A 76 9.75 -26.02 -8.71
N LEU A 77 8.64 -26.76 -8.66
CA LEU A 77 8.04 -27.27 -7.44
C LEU A 77 8.54 -28.69 -7.18
N GLY A 78 8.77 -29.02 -5.90
CA GLY A 78 9.22 -30.36 -5.50
C GLY A 78 8.25 -31.45 -5.98
N ASP A 79 8.72 -32.70 -6.02
CA ASP A 79 8.01 -33.82 -6.64
C ASP A 79 6.56 -34.01 -6.16
N ASN A 80 6.28 -33.65 -4.91
CA ASN A 80 4.96 -33.80 -4.26
C ASN A 80 4.02 -32.58 -4.47
N LEU A 81 4.47 -31.53 -5.14
CA LEU A 81 3.72 -30.27 -5.37
C LEU A 81 3.74 -29.86 -6.84
N ARG A 82 3.99 -30.82 -7.74
CA ARG A 82 4.28 -30.54 -9.15
C ARG A 82 3.04 -30.23 -9.99
N TYR A 83 1.84 -30.56 -9.51
CA TYR A 83 0.61 -30.48 -10.31
C TYR A 83 -0.43 -29.55 -9.70
N GLN A 84 -1.18 -28.89 -10.57
CA GLN A 84 -2.34 -28.10 -10.18
C GLN A 84 -3.62 -28.90 -10.35
N TRP A 85 -4.51 -28.76 -9.37
CA TRP A 85 -5.77 -29.45 -9.27
C TRP A 85 -6.90 -28.43 -9.14
N SER A 86 -7.92 -28.59 -9.97
CA SER A 86 -9.18 -27.85 -9.97
C SER A 86 -10.12 -28.65 -9.08
N VAL A 87 -10.65 -27.99 -8.06
CA VAL A 87 -11.58 -28.56 -7.10
C VAL A 87 -12.87 -27.78 -7.24
N ASP A 88 -13.87 -28.42 -7.81
CA ASP A 88 -15.19 -27.86 -8.05
C ASP A 88 -16.16 -28.55 -7.08
N TRP A 89 -17.08 -27.81 -6.46
CA TRP A 89 -18.08 -28.41 -5.58
C TRP A 89 -19.45 -27.82 -5.77
N VAL A 90 -20.45 -28.65 -5.47
CA VAL A 90 -21.87 -28.31 -5.57
C VAL A 90 -22.58 -28.77 -4.30
N PHE A 91 -23.47 -27.93 -3.76
CA PHE A 91 -24.25 -28.23 -2.57
C PHE A 91 -25.62 -27.57 -2.64
N GLN A 92 -26.57 -28.08 -1.85
CA GLN A 92 -27.93 -27.55 -1.80
C GLN A 92 -28.26 -26.98 -0.43
N VAL A 93 -28.87 -25.79 -0.42
CA VAL A 93 -29.41 -25.13 0.77
C VAL A 93 -30.82 -24.66 0.44
N ASP A 94 -31.79 -25.08 1.22
CA ASP A 94 -33.21 -24.69 1.08
C ASP A 94 -33.76 -24.91 -0.35
N GLY A 95 -33.33 -26.00 -1.00
CA GLY A 95 -33.73 -26.37 -2.36
C GLY A 95 -33.06 -25.56 -3.47
N GLN A 96 -32.13 -24.67 -3.15
CA GLN A 96 -31.29 -23.96 -4.12
C GLN A 96 -29.90 -24.56 -4.19
N GLU A 97 -29.38 -24.67 -5.41
CA GLU A 97 -28.03 -25.16 -5.66
C GLU A 97 -27.03 -24.01 -5.64
N TYR A 98 -25.91 -24.25 -4.95
CA TYR A 98 -24.78 -23.36 -4.88
C TYR A 98 -23.53 -24.13 -5.29
N GLN A 99 -22.61 -23.41 -5.90
CA GLN A 99 -21.36 -23.97 -6.38
C GLN A 99 -20.17 -23.14 -5.91
N GLY A 100 -19.02 -23.76 -5.90
CA GLY A 100 -17.75 -23.09 -5.65
C GLY A 100 -16.61 -23.78 -6.37
N HIS A 101 -15.47 -23.10 -6.38
CA HIS A 101 -14.28 -23.53 -7.08
C HIS A 101 -13.04 -23.11 -6.30
N ALA A 102 -12.04 -23.99 -6.24
CA ALA A 102 -10.71 -23.69 -5.73
C ALA A 102 -9.65 -24.35 -6.61
N THR A 103 -8.47 -23.74 -6.63
CA THR A 103 -7.25 -24.33 -7.20
C THR A 103 -6.32 -24.72 -6.08
N GLN A 104 -5.80 -25.94 -6.13
CA GLN A 104 -4.80 -26.43 -5.19
C GLN A 104 -3.58 -26.99 -5.93
N ILE A 105 -2.41 -26.82 -5.33
CA ILE A 105 -1.19 -27.47 -5.77
C ILE A 105 -1.04 -28.76 -4.97
N GLY A 106 -0.73 -29.87 -5.64
CA GLY A 106 -0.65 -31.17 -5.00
C GLY A 106 0.22 -32.17 -5.73
N ASP A 107 0.11 -33.40 -5.23
CA ASP A 107 0.90 -34.54 -5.63
C ASP A 107 0.47 -35.07 -7.01
N PRO A 108 1.35 -35.80 -7.73
CA PRO A 108 0.96 -36.58 -8.91
C PRO A 108 -0.28 -37.45 -8.72
N ASN A 109 -0.51 -37.98 -7.51
CA ASN A 109 -1.59 -38.90 -7.20
C ASN A 109 -2.91 -38.22 -6.79
N GLY A 110 -2.90 -36.93 -6.45
CA GLY A 110 -4.11 -36.23 -6.01
C GLY A 110 -3.87 -35.05 -5.06
N VAL A 111 -4.97 -34.48 -4.61
CA VAL A 111 -5.05 -33.53 -3.49
C VAL A 111 -6.02 -34.07 -2.44
N ASP A 112 -5.68 -33.84 -1.17
CA ASP A 112 -6.58 -34.17 -0.07
C ASP A 112 -7.60 -33.05 0.11
N VAL A 113 -8.85 -33.34 -0.24
CA VAL A 113 -9.96 -32.39 -0.17
C VAL A 113 -11.10 -32.98 0.63
N SER A 114 -11.71 -32.16 1.48
CA SER A 114 -12.88 -32.57 2.26
C SER A 114 -14.15 -32.53 1.39
N ASN A 115 -15.06 -33.48 1.58
CA ASN A 115 -16.41 -33.42 1.03
C ASN A 115 -17.36 -32.54 1.86
N GLU A 116 -16.82 -31.84 2.86
CA GLU A 116 -17.56 -30.88 3.68
C GLU A 116 -17.17 -29.46 3.28
N ILE A 117 -18.18 -28.60 3.25
CA ILE A 117 -18.02 -27.17 3.01
C ILE A 117 -18.56 -26.38 4.18
N ARG A 118 -18.05 -25.16 4.34
CA ARG A 118 -18.63 -24.13 5.22
C ARG A 118 -19.28 -23.06 4.38
N TYR A 119 -20.45 -22.61 4.81
CA TYR A 119 -21.17 -21.51 4.16
C TYR A 119 -21.88 -20.64 5.20
N PHE A 120 -22.17 -19.39 4.86
CA PHE A 120 -23.05 -18.56 5.69
C PHE A 120 -24.52 -18.83 5.36
N THR A 121 -25.34 -19.07 6.37
CA THR A 121 -26.79 -19.29 6.17
C THR A 121 -27.49 -18.08 5.54
N PHE A 122 -27.08 -16.86 5.88
CA PHE A 122 -27.64 -15.64 5.29
C PHE A 122 -27.03 -15.29 3.91
N ALA A 123 -25.93 -15.94 3.53
CA ALA A 123 -25.20 -15.70 2.28
C ALA A 123 -24.54 -16.98 1.76
N PRO A 124 -25.30 -17.98 1.27
CA PRO A 124 -24.73 -19.28 0.87
C PRO A 124 -23.77 -19.21 -0.32
N TRP A 125 -23.84 -18.15 -1.13
CA TRP A 125 -22.85 -17.89 -2.19
C TRP A 125 -21.44 -17.59 -1.64
N ILE A 126 -21.32 -17.22 -0.36
CA ILE A 126 -20.04 -17.17 0.34
C ILE A 126 -19.86 -18.53 1.01
N ASN A 127 -19.14 -19.40 0.32
CA ASN A 127 -18.84 -20.75 0.76
C ASN A 127 -17.41 -21.12 0.40
N ASN A 128 -16.85 -22.08 1.13
CA ASN A 128 -15.54 -22.63 0.84
C ASN A 128 -15.42 -24.04 1.46
N LEU A 129 -14.48 -24.83 0.96
CA LEU A 129 -14.20 -26.16 1.51
C LEU A 129 -13.78 -26.06 2.97
N LYS A 130 -14.13 -27.06 3.77
CA LYS A 130 -13.70 -27.13 5.17
C LYS A 130 -12.17 -27.09 5.28
N SER A 131 -11.48 -27.86 4.43
CA SER A 131 -10.01 -27.89 4.41
C SER A 131 -9.35 -26.54 4.09
N SER A 132 -10.06 -25.67 3.36
CA SER A 132 -9.59 -24.31 3.03
C SER A 132 -9.96 -23.28 4.09
N THR A 133 -10.94 -23.54 4.95
CA THR A 133 -11.39 -22.58 5.99
C THR A 133 -10.74 -22.84 7.33
N ASP A 134 -10.29 -24.08 7.57
CA ASP A 134 -9.60 -24.41 8.80
C ASP A 134 -8.34 -23.54 8.97
N PRO A 135 -8.04 -23.04 10.19
CA PRO A 135 -6.95 -22.09 10.39
C PRO A 135 -5.60 -22.68 10.01
N ASN A 136 -5.04 -22.23 8.89
CA ASN A 136 -3.71 -22.61 8.44
C ASN A 136 -2.72 -21.45 8.73
N PRO A 137 -1.50 -21.73 9.24
CA PRO A 137 -0.44 -20.73 9.35
C PRO A 137 -0.20 -19.91 8.07
N LEU A 138 -0.43 -20.50 6.89
CA LEU A 138 -0.31 -19.80 5.61
C LEU A 138 -1.28 -18.62 5.47
N HIS A 139 -2.42 -18.62 6.16
CA HIS A 139 -3.41 -17.53 6.11
C HIS A 139 -2.92 -16.29 6.87
N ILE A 140 -1.94 -16.45 7.76
CA ILE A 140 -1.35 -15.34 8.53
C ILE A 140 -0.54 -14.42 7.60
N ILE A 141 0.07 -14.99 6.55
CA ILE A 141 0.93 -14.25 5.62
C ILE A 141 0.17 -13.12 4.89
N PRO A 142 -0.94 -13.39 4.16
CA PRO A 142 -1.70 -12.34 3.50
C PRO A 142 -2.28 -11.31 4.47
N LEU A 143 -2.68 -11.72 5.67
CA LEU A 143 -3.15 -10.80 6.72
C LEU A 143 -2.03 -9.84 7.15
N ALA A 144 -0.86 -10.38 7.49
CA ALA A 144 0.30 -9.59 7.90
C ALA A 144 0.79 -8.67 6.78
N LEU A 145 0.82 -9.16 5.54
CA LEU A 145 1.21 -8.38 4.38
C LEU A 145 0.23 -7.24 4.09
N GLY A 146 -1.08 -7.50 4.15
CA GLY A 146 -2.11 -6.48 3.95
C GLY A 146 -2.01 -5.34 4.97
N VAL A 147 -1.85 -5.68 6.25
CA VAL A 147 -1.60 -4.71 7.33
C VAL A 147 -0.30 -3.94 7.08
N PHE A 148 0.78 -4.63 6.71
CA PHE A 148 2.07 -4.01 6.43
C PHE A 148 1.99 -3.00 5.29
N VAL A 149 1.31 -3.33 4.17
CA VAL A 149 1.13 -2.42 3.03
C VAL A 149 0.40 -1.13 3.45
N ILE A 150 -0.69 -1.27 4.21
CA ILE A 150 -1.47 -0.12 4.70
C ILE A 150 -0.61 0.74 5.64
N LEU A 151 0.11 0.12 6.58
CA LEU A 151 0.96 0.85 7.51
C LEU A 151 2.11 1.55 6.79
N ALA A 152 2.80 0.87 5.88
CA ALA A 152 3.91 1.44 5.11
C ALA A 152 3.50 2.67 4.31
N MET A 153 2.28 2.69 3.76
CA MET A 153 1.74 3.84 3.02
C MET A 153 1.26 4.97 3.94
N ASN A 154 0.86 4.64 5.17
CA ASN A 154 0.43 5.60 6.19
C ASN A 154 1.58 6.14 7.06
N LYS A 155 2.82 5.68 6.88
CA LYS A 155 4.00 6.27 7.53
C LYS A 155 4.15 7.71 7.04
N LYS A 156 3.77 8.68 7.88
CA LYS A 156 4.17 10.07 7.70
C LYS A 156 5.70 10.10 7.66
N PRO A 157 6.34 10.85 6.73
CA PRO A 157 7.78 11.05 6.84
C PRO A 157 8.04 11.60 8.24
N ALA A 158 8.89 10.92 9.01
CA ALA A 158 9.37 11.45 10.26
C ALA A 158 9.83 12.88 9.96
N LYS A 159 9.20 13.87 10.60
CA LYS A 159 9.67 15.25 10.48
C LYS A 159 11.16 15.19 10.80
N PRO A 160 12.08 15.64 9.93
CA PRO A 160 13.45 15.78 10.35
C PRO A 160 13.39 16.69 11.56
N SER A 161 13.67 16.14 12.74
CA SER A 161 13.89 16.94 13.93
C SER A 161 14.97 17.92 13.51
N VAL A 162 14.61 19.20 13.44
CA VAL A 162 15.57 20.27 13.21
C VAL A 162 16.53 20.17 14.39
N SER A 163 17.63 19.47 14.18
CA SER A 163 18.78 19.51 15.06
C SER A 163 19.25 20.94 14.98
N TYR A 164 18.88 21.75 15.98
CA TYR A 164 19.47 23.07 16.21
C TYR A 164 20.94 22.81 16.54
N LYS A 165 21.74 22.69 15.49
CA LYS A 165 23.19 22.59 15.58
C LYS A 165 23.69 23.98 15.95
N GLY A 166 23.92 24.16 17.25
CA GLY A 166 24.67 25.23 17.92
C GLY A 166 24.83 26.55 17.17
N LYS A 167 23.97 27.52 17.47
CA LYS A 167 24.39 28.92 17.43
C LYS A 167 25.16 29.20 18.72
N SER A 168 26.38 29.72 18.60
CA SER A 168 27.18 30.13 19.75
C SER A 168 26.44 31.18 20.56
N GLU A 169 26.50 31.07 21.89
CA GLU A 169 25.94 31.97 22.91
C GLU A 169 26.10 33.47 22.59
N LYS A 170 27.17 33.86 21.89
CA LYS A 170 27.40 35.24 21.43
C LYS A 170 26.34 35.79 20.45
N GLN A 171 25.70 34.95 19.63
CA GLN A 171 24.66 35.41 18.69
C GLN A 171 23.29 35.60 19.33
N VAL A 172 23.05 35.02 20.52
CA VAL A 172 21.81 35.22 21.26
C VAL A 172 21.88 36.52 22.06
N LEU A 173 23.04 36.85 22.63
CA LEU A 173 23.25 38.12 23.33
C LEU A 173 23.14 39.33 22.39
N ASP A 174 23.66 39.22 21.16
CA ASP A 174 23.63 40.31 20.17
C ASP A 174 22.21 40.55 19.61
N SER A 175 21.30 39.56 19.70
CA SER A 175 19.88 39.73 19.33
C SER A 175 19.00 40.26 20.46
N MET A 176 19.57 40.46 21.66
CA MET A 176 18.85 40.94 22.85
C MET A 176 19.11 42.42 23.13
N SER A 177 20.07 43.05 22.43
CA SER A 177 20.35 44.49 22.53
C SER A 177 19.50 45.37 21.61
N ASP A 178 18.72 44.78 20.70
CA ASP A 178 17.82 45.52 19.80
C ASP A 178 16.38 45.62 20.36
N TYR A 179 16.23 45.58 21.69
CA TYR A 179 14.97 46.00 22.33
C TYR A 179 14.89 47.52 22.27
N ASP A 180 14.27 47.97 21.19
CA ASP A 180 13.91 49.33 20.83
C ASP A 180 13.04 49.98 21.94
N ASP A 181 13.67 50.83 22.77
CA ASP A 181 13.10 51.60 23.89
C ASP A 181 12.06 52.68 23.44
N SER A 182 11.50 52.59 22.25
CA SER A 182 10.55 53.59 21.72
C SER A 182 9.08 53.41 22.14
N VAL A 183 8.78 52.53 23.11
CA VAL A 183 7.39 52.22 23.50
C VAL A 183 6.89 52.96 24.75
N GLU A 184 7.74 53.66 25.51
CA GLU A 184 7.31 54.29 26.79
C GLU A 184 6.87 55.77 26.73
N GLU A 185 6.94 56.47 25.58
CA GLU A 185 6.66 57.92 25.56
C GLU A 185 5.17 58.32 25.42
N TYR A 186 4.21 57.40 25.53
CA TYR A 186 2.78 57.73 25.32
C TYR A 186 1.94 58.01 26.59
N TYR A 187 2.56 58.16 27.76
CA TYR A 187 1.82 58.35 29.02
C TYR A 187 2.27 59.53 29.90
N HIS A 188 2.87 60.56 29.31
CA HIS A 188 3.10 61.82 30.01
C HIS A 188 2.74 63.03 29.13
N ASP A 189 1.44 63.30 28.99
CA ASP A 189 0.93 64.67 29.18
C ASP A 189 -0.60 64.67 29.31
N LYS A 190 -1.06 65.36 30.36
CA LYS A 190 -2.45 65.68 30.68
C LYS A 190 -2.61 67.19 30.64
#